data_AF-A0A7Z1N7H9-F1
#
_entry.id   AF-A0A7Z1N7H9-F1
#
_cell.length_a   1.000
_cell.length_b   1.000
_cell.length_c   1.000
_cell.angle_alpha   90.00
_cell.angle_beta   90.00
_cell.angle_gamma   90.00
#
_symmetry.space_group_name_H-M   'P 1'
#
loop_
_entity.id
_entity.type
_entity.pdbx_description
1 polymer ?
#
loop_
_entity_poly.entity_id
_entity_poly.type
_entity_poly.pdbx_seq_one_letter_code
_entity_poly.pdbx_strand_id
1 'polypeptide(L)'
;MVMIIGLISFYAIYIWVEHRTIHQHTYQTQTELQRIDKHFHTFVTQQQKQWRHVDLSHPADITKMKRQLLKQVHQQPAILYYDLKGSSQSFTNNYEQLDTTKMYLISKYRIDFKDDTYILKIYMSSTPLLKNIKKNSGQSALIVDSYDTVLYTN
;
A
#
# COMPACT_ATOMS: atom_id res chain seq x y z
N MET A 1 40.23 -27.44 -16.83
CA MET A 1 40.07 -25.99 -17.10
C MET A 1 38.77 -25.67 -17.83
N VAL A 2 38.47 -26.30 -18.99
CA VAL A 2 37.24 -26.07 -19.77
C VAL A 2 35.94 -26.22 -18.94
N MET A 3 35.87 -27.25 -18.08
CA MET A 3 34.70 -27.50 -17.24
C MET A 3 34.48 -26.40 -16.17
N ILE A 4 35.56 -25.81 -15.65
CA ILE A 4 35.52 -24.72 -14.65
C ILE A 4 35.10 -23.41 -15.33
N ILE A 5 35.63 -23.13 -16.53
CA ILE A 5 35.24 -21.96 -17.32
C ILE A 5 33.77 -22.04 -17.72
N GLY A 6 33.28 -23.22 -18.12
CA GLY A 6 31.86 -23.43 -18.41
C GLY A 6 30.94 -23.18 -17.21
N LEU A 7 31.37 -23.62 -16.01
CA LEU A 7 30.65 -23.40 -14.75
C LEU A 7 30.62 -21.90 -14.37
N ILE A 8 31.75 -21.20 -14.49
CA ILE A 8 31.84 -19.76 -14.21
C ILE A 8 30.94 -18.97 -15.17
N SER A 9 30.98 -19.29 -16.47
CA SER A 9 30.15 -18.63 -17.48
C SER A 9 28.66 -18.90 -17.25
N PHE A 10 28.28 -20.13 -16.93
CA PHE A 10 26.89 -20.47 -16.60
C PHE A 10 26.41 -19.70 -15.37
N TYR A 11 27.23 -19.65 -14.32
CA TYR A 11 26.91 -18.93 -13.08
C TYR A 11 26.77 -17.42 -13.31
N ALA A 12 27.64 -16.83 -14.15
CA ALA A 12 27.55 -15.42 -14.53
C ALA A 12 26.25 -15.11 -15.30
N ILE A 13 25.87 -15.97 -16.24
CA ILE A 13 24.60 -15.83 -16.99
C ILE A 13 23.41 -15.96 -16.05
N TYR A 14 23.45 -16.93 -15.12
CA TYR A 14 22.40 -17.14 -14.13
C TYR A 14 22.18 -15.89 -13.26
N ILE A 15 23.26 -15.34 -12.68
CA ILE A 15 23.20 -14.10 -11.88
C ILE A 15 22.65 -12.94 -12.71
N TRP A 16 23.08 -12.82 -13.97
CA TRP A 16 22.61 -11.74 -14.84
C TRP A 16 21.11 -11.83 -15.11
N VAL A 17 20.60 -13.03 -15.38
CA VAL A 17 19.15 -13.27 -15.57
C VAL A 17 18.40 -12.97 -14.28
N GLU A 18 18.87 -13.49 -13.14
CA GLU A 18 18.23 -13.26 -11.84
C GLU A 18 18.18 -11.75 -11.51
N HIS A 19 19.29 -11.04 -11.65
CA HIS A 19 19.37 -9.60 -11.42
C HIS A 19 18.42 -8.81 -12.33
N ARG A 20 18.30 -9.20 -13.61
CA ARG A 20 17.33 -8.59 -14.53
C ARG A 20 15.89 -8.82 -14.10
N THR A 21 15.56 -10.03 -13.61
CA THR A 21 14.21 -10.33 -13.10
C THR A 21 13.89 -9.55 -11.83
N ILE A 22 14.83 -9.43 -10.89
CA ILE A 22 14.68 -8.61 -9.68
C ILE A 22 14.39 -7.16 -10.08
N HIS A 23 15.20 -6.57 -10.96
CA HIS A 23 14.97 -5.20 -11.42
C HIS A 23 13.57 -5.00 -12.03
N GLN A 24 13.12 -5.95 -12.85
CA GLN A 24 11.79 -5.89 -13.44
C GLN A 24 10.69 -5.93 -12.36
N HIS A 25 10.80 -6.85 -11.40
CA HIS A 25 9.86 -6.99 -10.29
C HIS A 25 9.86 -5.75 -9.38
N THR A 26 11.02 -5.19 -9.07
CA THR A 26 11.16 -3.95 -8.31
C THR A 26 10.49 -2.79 -9.02
N TYR A 27 10.79 -2.59 -10.31
CA TYR A 27 10.20 -1.50 -11.09
C TYR A 27 8.68 -1.62 -11.21
N GLN A 28 8.16 -2.82 -11.44
CA GLN A 28 6.72 -3.08 -11.51
C GLN A 28 6.03 -2.79 -10.17
N THR A 29 6.60 -3.28 -9.07
CA THR A 29 6.06 -3.06 -7.72
C THR A 29 6.08 -1.57 -7.37
N GLN A 30 7.18 -0.88 -7.65
CA GLN A 30 7.30 0.57 -7.42
C GLN A 30 6.23 1.34 -8.20
N THR A 31 6.05 1.00 -9.47
CA THR A 31 5.03 1.64 -10.32
C THR A 31 3.62 1.40 -9.80
N GLU A 32 3.31 0.19 -9.31
CA GLU A 32 2.02 -0.14 -8.72
C GLU A 32 1.76 0.68 -7.45
N LEU A 33 2.74 0.75 -6.54
CA LEU A 33 2.63 1.55 -5.31
C LEU A 33 2.44 3.04 -5.60
N GLN A 34 3.18 3.59 -6.57
CA GLN A 34 3.02 4.98 -7.01
C GLN A 34 1.63 5.25 -7.60
N ARG A 35 1.06 4.30 -8.35
CA ARG A 35 -0.30 4.43 -8.88
C ARG A 35 -1.34 4.43 -7.76
N ILE A 36 -1.18 3.56 -6.77
CA ILE A 36 -2.07 3.51 -5.59
C ILE A 36 -2.00 4.83 -4.83
N ASP A 37 -0.81 5.33 -4.50
CA ASP A 37 -0.65 6.59 -3.79
C ASP A 37 -1.26 7.77 -4.57
N LYS A 38 -0.97 7.86 -5.88
CA LYS A 38 -1.56 8.88 -6.75
C LYS A 38 -3.09 8.80 -6.82
N HIS A 39 -3.65 7.59 -6.84
CA HIS A 39 -5.09 7.36 -6.85
C HIS A 39 -5.74 7.92 -5.58
N PHE A 40 -5.21 7.57 -4.40
CA PHE A 40 -5.73 8.10 -3.13
C PHE A 40 -5.52 9.61 -2.99
N HIS A 41 -4.36 10.12 -3.41
CA HIS A 41 -4.10 11.56 -3.39
C HIS A 41 -5.12 12.32 -4.25
N THR A 42 -5.39 11.82 -5.45
CA THR A 42 -6.41 12.40 -6.36
C THR A 42 -7.80 12.32 -5.76
N PHE A 43 -8.18 11.16 -5.22
CA PHE A 43 -9.47 10.94 -4.58
C PHE A 43 -9.71 11.91 -3.42
N VAL A 44 -8.77 12.00 -2.47
CA VAL A 44 -8.87 12.88 -1.30
C VAL A 44 -8.96 14.33 -1.74
N THR A 45 -8.11 14.76 -2.68
CA THR A 45 -8.10 16.15 -3.18
C THR A 45 -9.43 16.52 -3.85
N GLN A 46 -10.00 15.62 -4.67
CA GLN A 46 -11.27 15.86 -5.34
C GLN A 46 -12.45 15.92 -4.35
N GLN A 47 -12.44 15.10 -3.31
CA GLN A 47 -13.52 15.02 -2.34
C GLN A 47 -13.40 16.03 -1.20
N GLN A 48 -12.23 16.66 -1.01
CA GLN A 48 -11.95 17.53 0.13
C GLN A 48 -13.00 18.63 0.33
N LYS A 49 -13.44 19.30 -0.74
CA LYS A 49 -14.48 20.34 -0.65
C LYS A 49 -15.84 19.78 -0.23
N GLN A 50 -16.18 18.58 -0.70
CA GLN A 50 -17.46 17.93 -0.38
C GLN A 50 -17.48 17.43 1.06
N TRP A 51 -16.36 16.90 1.54
CA TRP A 51 -16.23 16.37 2.90
C TRP A 51 -16.35 17.42 4.01
N ARG A 52 -16.02 18.68 3.74
CA ARG A 52 -16.28 19.80 4.67
C ARG A 52 -17.75 20.00 5.04
N HIS A 53 -18.66 19.45 4.24
CA HIS A 53 -20.10 19.52 4.48
C HIS A 53 -20.68 18.22 5.06
N VAL A 54 -19.87 17.16 5.16
CA VAL A 54 -20.26 15.86 5.72
C VAL A 54 -20.07 15.91 7.23
N ASP A 55 -21.07 15.42 7.97
CA ASP A 55 -21.09 15.42 9.42
C ASP A 55 -20.96 13.99 9.94
N LEU A 56 -19.77 13.63 10.43
CA LEU A 56 -19.48 12.27 10.87
C LEU A 56 -20.07 11.92 12.24
N SER A 57 -20.87 12.81 12.85
CA SER A 57 -21.76 12.46 13.96
C SER A 57 -23.07 11.79 13.49
N HIS A 58 -23.45 11.95 12.21
CA HIS A 58 -24.71 11.42 11.67
C HIS A 58 -24.52 10.02 11.03
N PRO A 59 -25.34 9.02 11.40
CA PRO A 59 -25.20 7.64 10.89
C PRO A 59 -25.26 7.49 9.36
N ALA A 60 -26.07 8.32 8.68
CA ALA A 60 -26.20 8.30 7.23
C ALA A 60 -24.89 8.73 6.53
N ASP A 61 -24.24 9.75 7.06
CA ASP A 61 -22.98 10.30 6.55
C ASP A 61 -21.81 9.36 6.84
N ILE A 62 -21.76 8.75 8.03
CA ILE A 62 -20.82 7.67 8.36
C ILE A 62 -20.95 6.54 7.34
N THR A 63 -22.18 6.11 7.03
CA THR A 63 -22.43 5.02 6.07
C THR A 63 -21.98 5.39 4.66
N LYS A 64 -22.29 6.62 4.21
CA LYS A 64 -21.84 7.14 2.91
C LYS A 64 -20.32 7.17 2.81
N MET A 65 -19.65 7.63 3.86
CA MET A 65 -18.20 7.69 3.92
C MET A 65 -17.57 6.29 3.86
N LYS A 66 -18.05 5.35 4.69
CA LYS A 66 -17.59 3.94 4.66
C LYS A 66 -17.71 3.35 3.27
N ARG A 67 -18.84 3.56 2.59
CA ARG A 67 -19.05 3.09 1.20
C ARG A 67 -18.05 3.70 0.22
N GLN A 68 -17.79 5.00 0.31
CA GLN A 68 -16.82 5.67 -0.54
C GLN A 68 -15.40 5.11 -0.33
N LEU A 69 -14.94 5.03 0.92
CA LEU A 69 -13.60 4.50 1.24
C LEU A 69 -13.44 3.03 0.85
N LEU A 70 -14.43 2.19 1.17
CA LEU A 70 -14.44 0.78 0.75
C LEU A 70 -14.36 0.66 -0.77
N LYS A 71 -15.13 1.46 -1.51
CA LYS A 71 -15.07 1.46 -2.98
C LYS A 71 -13.66 1.77 -3.49
N GLN A 72 -13.00 2.78 -2.93
CA GLN A 72 -11.63 3.14 -3.34
C GLN A 72 -10.63 2.04 -3.06
N VAL A 73 -10.71 1.41 -1.88
CA VAL A 73 -9.84 0.29 -1.49
C VAL A 73 -9.99 -0.89 -2.44
N HIS A 74 -11.23 -1.28 -2.78
CA HIS A 74 -11.48 -2.43 -3.66
C HIS A 74 -11.20 -2.16 -5.15
N GLN A 75 -11.02 -0.90 -5.55
CA GLN A 75 -10.58 -0.56 -6.91
C GLN A 75 -9.07 -0.79 -7.12
N GLN A 76 -8.31 -0.94 -6.04
CA GLN A 76 -6.88 -1.20 -6.12
C GLN A 76 -6.58 -2.71 -6.10
N PRO A 77 -5.53 -3.16 -6.80
CA PRO A 77 -5.12 -4.56 -6.77
C PRO A 77 -4.56 -5.01 -5.42
N ALA A 78 -4.02 -4.09 -4.62
CA ALA A 78 -3.42 -4.37 -3.33
C ALA A 78 -4.46 -4.65 -2.23
N ILE A 79 -4.06 -5.42 -1.21
CA ILE A 79 -4.85 -5.58 0.02
C ILE A 79 -4.59 -4.35 0.89
N LEU A 80 -5.56 -3.43 0.88
CA LEU A 80 -5.47 -2.14 1.55
C LEU A 80 -6.42 -2.05 2.75
N TYR A 81 -5.93 -1.38 3.80
CA TYR A 81 -6.72 -1.04 4.97
C TYR A 81 -6.74 0.48 5.16
N TYR A 82 -7.92 1.05 5.33
CA TYR A 82 -8.06 2.44 5.73
C TYR A 82 -8.33 2.52 7.23
N ASP A 83 -7.81 3.56 7.86
CA ASP A 83 -8.08 3.91 9.26
C ASP A 83 -8.41 5.41 9.31
N LEU A 84 -9.68 5.74 9.55
CA LEU A 84 -10.13 7.11 9.74
C LEU A 84 -10.35 7.36 11.24
N LYS A 85 -9.65 8.34 11.79
CA LYS A 85 -9.68 8.68 13.23
C LYS A 85 -9.91 10.17 13.44
N GLY A 86 -10.94 10.52 14.19
CA GLY A 86 -11.20 11.86 14.72
C GLY A 86 -11.55 11.80 16.20
N SER A 87 -11.93 12.93 16.80
CA SER A 87 -12.28 12.97 18.23
C SER A 87 -13.56 12.22 18.56
N SER A 88 -14.58 12.30 17.68
CA SER A 88 -15.92 11.78 17.94
C SER A 88 -16.13 10.35 17.42
N GLN A 89 -15.40 9.96 16.37
CA GLN A 89 -15.58 8.69 15.67
C GLN A 89 -14.27 8.15 15.12
N SER A 90 -14.18 6.82 15.06
CA SER A 90 -13.15 6.13 14.32
C SER A 90 -13.74 4.92 13.61
N PHE A 91 -13.33 4.70 12.37
CA PHE A 91 -13.71 3.49 11.65
C PHE A 91 -12.65 3.06 10.66
N THR A 92 -12.59 1.74 10.46
CA THR A 92 -11.61 1.03 9.63
C THR A 92 -12.29 -0.14 8.92
N ASN A 93 -11.71 -0.61 7.81
CA ASN A 93 -12.04 -1.91 7.22
C ASN A 93 -11.15 -3.06 7.75
N ASN A 94 -10.26 -2.81 8.71
CA ASN A 94 -9.48 -3.83 9.39
C ASN A 94 -10.33 -4.53 10.46
N TYR A 95 -11.35 -5.26 10.03
CA TYR A 95 -12.32 -5.92 10.93
C TYR A 95 -11.67 -7.02 11.77
N GLU A 96 -10.60 -7.64 11.26
CA GLU A 96 -9.83 -8.69 11.93
C GLU A 96 -8.81 -8.14 12.93
N GLN A 97 -8.71 -6.81 13.07
CA GLN A 97 -7.79 -6.15 14.00
C GLN A 97 -6.33 -6.57 13.78
N LEU A 98 -5.95 -6.78 12.52
CA LEU A 98 -4.57 -7.08 12.15
C LEU A 98 -3.63 -5.97 12.60
N ASP A 99 -2.42 -6.35 12.98
CA ASP A 99 -1.41 -5.41 13.44
C ASP A 99 -0.95 -4.47 12.31
N THR A 100 -1.40 -3.22 12.35
CA THR A 100 -1.05 -2.21 11.35
C THR A 100 0.43 -1.82 11.35
N THR A 101 1.20 -2.15 12.41
CA THR A 101 2.65 -1.89 12.43
C THR A 101 3.43 -2.81 11.49
N LYS A 102 2.83 -3.95 11.11
CA LYS A 102 3.35 -4.89 10.12
C LYS A 102 2.92 -4.55 8.70
N MET A 103 2.19 -3.46 8.51
CA MET A 103 1.69 -3.01 7.21
C MET A 103 2.45 -1.76 6.78
N TYR A 104 2.61 -1.60 5.46
CA TYR A 104 3.21 -0.41 4.91
C TYR A 104 2.21 0.75 4.93
N LEU A 105 2.53 1.85 5.62
CA LEU A 105 1.74 3.08 5.55
C LEU A 105 2.03 3.77 4.21
N ILE A 106 1.10 3.70 3.26
CA ILE A 106 1.24 4.34 1.95
C ILE A 106 1.05 5.86 2.10
N SER A 107 -0.08 6.26 2.67
CA SER A 107 -0.50 7.66 2.66
C SER A 107 -1.18 8.04 3.97
N LYS A 108 -1.00 9.29 4.37
CA LYS A 108 -1.65 9.91 5.53
C LYS A 108 -2.21 11.27 5.13
N TYR A 109 -3.49 11.49 5.41
CA TYR A 109 -4.19 12.72 5.08
C TYR A 109 -4.84 13.30 6.33
N ARG A 110 -4.79 14.63 6.45
CA ARG A 110 -5.60 15.41 7.39
C ARG A 110 -6.80 15.94 6.62
N ILE A 111 -8.01 15.59 7.05
CA ILE A 111 -9.25 15.90 6.35
C ILE A 111 -10.18 16.64 7.31
N ASP A 112 -10.66 17.81 6.88
CA ASP A 112 -11.62 18.59 7.65
C ASP A 112 -13.04 18.19 7.24
N PHE A 113 -13.81 17.69 8.21
CA PHE A 113 -15.25 17.46 8.10
C PHE A 113 -16.01 18.62 8.73
N LYS A 114 -17.34 18.57 8.68
CA LYS A 114 -18.19 19.60 9.30
C LYS A 114 -18.06 19.57 10.84
N ASP A 115 -17.92 18.39 11.42
CA ASP A 115 -17.93 18.18 12.86
C ASP A 115 -16.53 18.22 13.49
N ASP A 116 -15.48 17.75 12.80
CA ASP A 116 -14.09 17.82 13.29
C ASP A 116 -13.07 17.60 12.16
N THR A 117 -11.78 17.75 12.46
CA THR A 117 -10.69 17.25 11.63
C THR A 117 -10.38 15.79 11.95
N TYR A 118 -10.31 14.96 10.91
CA TYR A 118 -9.96 13.54 10.99
C TYR A 118 -8.63 13.25 10.29
N ILE A 119 -7.96 12.21 10.74
CA ILE A 119 -6.77 11.65 10.10
C ILE A 119 -7.16 10.37 9.38
N LEU A 120 -6.99 10.35 8.06
CA LEU A 120 -7.12 9.15 7.22
C LEU A 120 -5.73 8.57 6.96
N LYS A 121 -5.55 7.31 7.31
CA LYS A 121 -4.35 6.53 6.96
C LYS A 121 -4.73 5.40 6.03
N ILE A 122 -3.91 5.16 5.01
CA ILE A 122 -4.05 4.05 4.08
C ILE A 122 -2.83 3.14 4.25
N TYR A 123 -3.08 1.91 4.67
CA TYR A 123 -2.10 0.87 4.89
C TYR A 123 -2.18 -0.18 3.78
N MET A 124 -1.04 -0.77 3.42
CA MET A 124 -0.94 -1.93 2.56
C MET A 124 -0.39 -3.11 3.35
N SER A 125 -1.16 -4.20 3.36
CA SER A 125 -0.69 -5.48 3.91
C SER A 125 0.12 -6.27 2.87
N SER A 126 -0.36 -6.34 1.63
CA SER A 126 0.34 -7.04 0.55
C SER A 126 -0.24 -6.69 -0.82
N THR A 127 0.50 -6.99 -1.89
CA THR A 127 -0.03 -6.97 -3.26
C THR A 127 -0.03 -8.38 -3.85
N PRO A 128 -0.94 -8.70 -4.79
CA PRO A 128 -0.89 -9.95 -5.55
C PRO A 128 0.46 -10.13 -6.26
N LEU A 129 1.04 -9.04 -6.77
CA LEU A 129 2.35 -9.05 -7.42
C LEU A 129 3.45 -9.52 -6.45
N LEU A 130 3.55 -8.91 -5.27
CA LEU A 130 4.53 -9.28 -4.24
C LEU A 130 4.36 -10.73 -3.75
N LYS A 131 3.11 -11.19 -3.58
CA LYS A 131 2.82 -12.58 -3.24
C LYS A 131 3.29 -13.56 -4.32
N ASN A 132 3.04 -13.22 -5.59
CA ASN A 132 3.45 -14.05 -6.72
C ASN A 132 4.97 -14.11 -6.88
N ILE A 133 5.67 -12.98 -6.72
CA ILE A 133 7.13 -12.91 -6.77
C ILE A 133 7.75 -13.79 -5.68
N LYS A 134 7.27 -13.67 -4.44
CA LYS A 134 7.75 -14.50 -3.31
C LYS A 134 7.52 -15.99 -3.55
N LYS A 135 6.32 -16.35 -4.02
CA LYS A 135 5.94 -17.76 -4.27
C LYS A 135 6.71 -18.38 -5.44
N ASN A 136 6.85 -17.66 -6.55
CA ASN A 136 7.36 -18.24 -7.81
C ASN A 136 8.87 -18.09 -7.96
N SER A 137 9.45 -17.03 -7.39
CA SER A 137 10.87 -16.69 -7.58
C SER A 137 11.66 -16.70 -6.26
N GLY A 138 11.03 -16.92 -5.11
CA GLY A 138 11.69 -16.88 -3.80
C GLY A 138 12.15 -15.48 -3.37
N GLN A 139 11.84 -14.45 -4.16
CA GLN A 139 12.28 -13.08 -3.92
C GLN A 139 11.36 -12.41 -2.90
N SER A 140 11.94 -11.89 -1.82
CA SER A 140 11.23 -11.16 -0.76
C SER A 140 11.33 -9.65 -0.98
N ALA A 141 10.45 -8.88 -0.36
CA ALA A 141 10.42 -7.42 -0.47
C ALA A 141 10.69 -6.74 0.88
N LEU A 142 11.44 -5.65 0.82
CA LEU A 142 11.73 -4.76 1.94
C LEU A 142 11.48 -3.33 1.47
N ILE A 143 10.80 -2.53 2.30
CA ILE A 143 10.72 -1.08 2.10
C ILE A 143 11.38 -0.42 3.31
N VAL A 144 12.34 0.47 3.05
CA VAL A 144 13.06 1.23 4.07
C VAL A 144 12.96 2.72 3.80
N ASP A 145 13.06 3.53 4.84
CA ASP A 145 13.27 4.96 4.71
C ASP A 145 14.75 5.33 4.57
N SER A 146 15.05 6.63 4.48
CA SER A 146 16.42 7.15 4.39
C SER A 146 17.27 6.93 5.65
N TYR A 147 16.67 6.43 6.73
CA TYR A 147 17.33 6.13 8.00
C TYR A 147 17.43 4.62 8.25
N ASP A 148 17.23 3.81 7.21
CA ASP A 148 17.23 2.34 7.24
C ASP A 148 16.15 1.74 8.16
N THR A 149 15.10 2.51 8.48
CA THR A 149 13.97 2.00 9.25
C THR A 149 13.14 1.09 8.35
N VAL A 150 12.92 -0.15 8.78
CA VAL A 150 12.06 -1.10 8.06
C VAL A 150 10.60 -0.67 8.16
N LEU A 151 10.02 -0.27 7.04
CA LEU A 151 8.61 0.13 6.91
C LEU A 151 7.71 -1.02 6.43
N TYR A 152 8.30 -2.01 5.76
CA TYR A 152 7.59 -3.19 5.25
C TYR A 152 8.53 -4.36 5.04
N THR A 153 8.05 -5.57 5.31
CA THR A 153 8.70 -6.83 4.98
C THR A 153 7.65 -7.91 4.76
N ASN A 154 7.92 -8.91 3.91
CA ASN A 154 6.96 -9.96 3.59
C ASN A 154 7.50 -11.38 3.56
#